data_AF-A0A8I0K7Z1-F1
#
_entry.id   AF-A0A8I0K7Z1-F1
#
_cell.length_a   1.000
_cell.length_b   1.000
_cell.length_c   1.000
_cell.angle_alpha   90.00
_cell.angle_beta   90.00
_cell.angle_gamma   90.00
#
_symmetry.space_group_name_H-M   'P 1'
#
loop_
_entity.id
_entity.type
_entity.pdbx_description
1 polymer ?
#
loop_
_entity_poly.entity_id
_entity_poly.type
_entity_poly.pdbx_seq_one_letter_code
_entity_poly.pdbx_strand_id
1 'polypeptide(L)'
;MGKIPLLHTTSLTTGNIKPVKYIESSLSTIKGRMLLVPRVGNFTKQHIINYYSNNNLYLSDCLFSIQCKNYNHAETLRKKILKDWDKFIESYNGSGAKFITKKKLKFYLDNLYD
;
A
#
# COMPACT_ATOMS: atom_id res chain seq x y z
N MET A 1 -24.16 2.93 -11.67
CA MET A 1 -22.82 2.75 -11.08
C MET A 1 -22.90 3.17 -9.62
N GLY A 2 -22.50 2.31 -8.68
CA GLY A 2 -22.53 2.64 -7.24
C GLY A 2 -21.28 3.41 -6.81
N LYS A 3 -21.36 4.14 -5.70
CA LYS A 3 -20.19 4.83 -5.14
C LYS A 3 -19.16 3.81 -4.63
N ILE A 4 -17.89 4.06 -4.90
CA ILE A 4 -16.75 3.17 -4.60
C ILE A 4 -15.91 3.78 -3.47
N PRO A 5 -15.47 3.01 -2.47
CA PRO A 5 -14.63 3.53 -1.40
C PRO A 5 -13.26 3.97 -1.92
N LEU A 6 -12.81 5.17 -1.52
CA LEU A 6 -11.46 5.68 -1.75
C LEU A 6 -10.61 5.48 -0.50
N LEU A 7 -9.45 4.83 -0.65
CA LEU A 7 -8.42 4.75 0.38
C LEU A 7 -7.29 5.75 0.13
N HIS A 8 -6.85 6.40 1.21
CA HIS A 8 -5.71 7.31 1.26
C HIS A 8 -4.72 6.82 2.34
N THR A 9 -3.51 7.38 2.45
CA THR A 9 -2.61 7.03 3.57
C THR A 9 -3.24 7.27 4.93
N THR A 10 -4.09 8.30 5.06
CA THR A 10 -4.89 8.57 6.28
C THR A 10 -6.00 7.54 6.53
N SER A 11 -6.36 6.72 5.54
CA SER A 11 -7.21 5.54 5.76
C SER A 11 -6.49 4.43 6.52
N LEU A 12 -5.14 4.44 6.55
CA LEU A 12 -4.32 3.40 7.14
C LEU A 12 -4.07 3.70 8.63
N THR A 13 -5.08 3.49 9.45
CA THR A 13 -4.95 3.65 10.91
C THR A 13 -4.62 2.32 11.59
N THR A 14 -3.98 2.38 12.76
CA THR A 14 -3.56 1.20 13.52
C THR A 14 -4.76 0.29 13.79
N GLY A 15 -4.74 -0.92 13.23
CA GLY A 15 -5.78 -1.93 13.44
C GLY A 15 -7.07 -1.77 12.63
N ASN A 16 -7.24 -0.69 11.85
CA ASN A 16 -8.44 -0.49 11.02
C ASN A 16 -8.16 0.30 9.75
N ILE A 17 -8.80 -0.10 8.63
CA ILE A 17 -8.84 0.68 7.39
C ILE A 17 -10.23 1.26 7.21
N LYS A 18 -10.33 2.59 7.09
CA LYS A 18 -11.59 3.30 6.81
C LYS A 18 -11.48 4.15 5.55
N PRO A 19 -12.41 4.03 4.59
CA PRO A 19 -12.43 4.91 3.43
C PRO A 19 -12.54 6.38 3.84
N VAL A 20 -11.79 7.26 3.18
CA VAL A 20 -11.89 8.71 3.43
C VAL A 20 -13.14 9.31 2.79
N LYS A 21 -13.64 8.70 1.71
CA LYS A 21 -14.90 9.05 1.03
C LYS A 21 -15.34 7.93 0.11
N TYR A 22 -16.56 8.05 -0.39
CA TYR A 22 -17.08 7.23 -1.48
C TYR A 22 -17.19 8.12 -2.72
N ILE A 23 -16.65 7.65 -3.84
CA ILE A 23 -16.60 8.40 -5.10
C ILE A 23 -17.33 7.66 -6.21
N GLU A 24 -17.91 8.40 -7.14
CA GLU A 24 -18.25 7.85 -8.44
C GLU A 24 -16.98 7.89 -9.29
N SER A 25 -16.59 6.74 -9.84
CA SER A 25 -15.35 6.64 -10.59
C SER A 25 -15.48 5.65 -11.75
N SER A 26 -15.11 6.11 -12.94
CA SER A 26 -14.83 5.28 -14.12
C SER A 26 -13.37 4.82 -14.17
N LEU A 27 -12.56 5.18 -13.17
CA LEU A 27 -11.12 4.89 -13.13
C LEU A 27 -10.87 3.43 -12.75
N SER A 28 -9.62 3.00 -12.93
CA SER A 28 -9.19 1.65 -12.55
C SER A 28 -9.43 1.42 -11.05
N THR A 29 -10.11 0.33 -10.74
CA THR A 29 -10.32 -0.11 -9.36
C THR A 29 -9.52 -1.36 -9.08
N ILE A 30 -9.30 -1.63 -7.80
CA ILE A 30 -8.67 -2.86 -7.35
C ILE A 30 -9.61 -3.62 -6.42
N LYS A 31 -9.42 -4.93 -6.35
CA LYS A 31 -10.09 -5.83 -5.42
C LYS A 31 -9.14 -6.98 -5.06
N GLY A 32 -9.54 -7.81 -4.10
CA GLY A 32 -8.76 -8.98 -3.68
C GLY A 32 -7.81 -8.68 -2.52
N ARG A 33 -6.82 -9.56 -2.35
CA ARG A 33 -5.83 -9.50 -1.26
C ARG A 33 -4.63 -8.69 -1.71
N MET A 34 -4.23 -7.73 -0.90
CA MET A 34 -3.14 -6.83 -1.24
C MET A 34 -2.38 -6.39 0.00
N LEU A 35 -1.12 -6.03 -0.20
CA LEU A 35 -0.37 -5.22 0.75
C LEU A 35 -0.47 -3.76 0.32
N LEU A 36 -0.98 -2.90 1.22
CA LEU A 36 -1.02 -1.46 1.03
C LEU A 36 0.26 -0.84 1.56
N VAL A 37 0.84 0.03 0.74
CA VAL A 37 2.13 0.67 1.01
C VAL A 37 2.04 2.17 0.65
N PRO A 38 2.46 3.09 1.53
CA PRO A 38 2.55 4.51 1.20
C PRO A 38 3.48 4.75 0.01
N ARG A 39 3.00 5.43 -1.03
CA ARG A 39 3.83 5.93 -2.13
C ARG A 39 4.55 7.21 -1.72
N VAL A 40 3.88 8.08 -0.98
CA VAL A 40 4.40 9.39 -0.55
C VAL A 40 3.89 9.78 0.83
N GLY A 41 4.65 10.61 1.53
CA GLY A 41 4.26 11.24 2.80
C GLY A 41 5.20 10.89 3.95
N ASN A 42 4.76 11.21 5.16
CA ASN A 42 5.42 10.77 6.39
C ASN A 42 4.66 9.55 6.93
N PHE A 43 5.31 8.39 6.94
CA PHE A 43 4.68 7.14 7.32
C PHE A 43 5.62 6.28 8.17
N THR A 44 5.02 5.37 8.93
CA THR A 44 5.71 4.46 9.84
C THR A 44 5.42 3.01 9.45
N LYS A 45 6.09 2.06 10.10
CA LYS A 45 5.85 0.61 9.98
C LYS A 45 4.36 0.23 10.07
N GLN A 46 3.56 1.00 10.82
CA GLN A 46 2.13 0.73 11.01
C GLN A 46 1.29 0.94 9.73
N HIS A 47 1.82 1.68 8.75
CA HIS A 47 1.13 1.96 7.48
C HIS A 47 1.36 0.86 6.43
N ILE A 48 2.12 -0.18 6.75
CA ILE A 48 2.26 -1.36 5.90
C ILE A 48 1.18 -2.37 6.30
N ILE A 49 0.07 -2.37 5.56
CA ILE A 49 -1.16 -3.05 5.97
C ILE A 49 -1.58 -4.12 4.97
N ASN A 50 -1.82 -5.33 5.46
CA ASN A 50 -2.52 -6.35 4.69
C ASN A 50 -4.00 -5.96 4.61
N TYR A 51 -4.53 -5.91 3.39
CA TYR A 51 -5.92 -5.57 3.16
C TYR A 51 -6.59 -6.60 2.25
N TYR A 52 -7.86 -6.85 2.51
CA TYR A 52 -8.70 -7.67 1.67
C TYR A 52 -10.01 -6.95 1.39
N SER A 53 -10.39 -6.89 0.12
CA SER A 53 -11.69 -6.39 -0.27
C SER A 53 -12.34 -7.32 -1.28
N ASN A 54 -13.55 -7.77 -0.97
CA ASN A 54 -14.43 -8.44 -1.93
C ASN A 54 -14.98 -7.47 -2.98
N ASN A 55 -15.07 -6.19 -2.62
CA ASN A 55 -15.61 -5.14 -3.47
C ASN A 55 -14.49 -4.36 -4.16
N ASN A 56 -14.83 -3.73 -5.28
CA ASN A 56 -13.93 -2.76 -5.92
C ASN A 56 -13.66 -1.59 -4.96
N LEU A 57 -12.43 -1.12 -4.95
CA LEU A 57 -12.02 0.09 -4.27
C LEU A 57 -11.11 0.93 -5.16
N TYR A 58 -11.05 2.21 -4.85
CA TYR A 58 -10.15 3.14 -5.49
C TYR A 58 -9.02 3.51 -4.51
N LEU A 59 -7.79 3.54 -5.01
CA LEU A 59 -6.64 4.02 -4.26
C LEU A 59 -6.28 5.42 -4.72
N SER A 60 -6.05 6.33 -3.79
CA SER A 60 -5.34 7.57 -4.11
C SER A 60 -3.93 7.23 -4.59
N ASP A 61 -3.40 8.11 -5.42
CA ASP A 61 -2.02 8.14 -5.89
C ASP A 61 -0.96 8.15 -4.77
N CYS A 62 -1.35 8.45 -3.52
CA CYS A 62 -0.46 8.34 -2.36
C CYS A 62 -0.23 6.91 -1.87
N LEU A 63 -0.88 5.90 -2.47
CA LEU A 63 -0.76 4.49 -2.09
C LEU A 63 -0.35 3.63 -3.29
N PHE A 64 0.41 2.59 -2.99
CA PHE A 64 0.54 1.41 -3.83
C PHE A 64 -0.25 0.24 -3.24
N SER A 65 -0.79 -0.59 -4.13
CA SER A 65 -1.23 -1.95 -3.80
C SER A 65 -0.30 -2.96 -4.45
N ILE A 66 0.17 -3.90 -3.64
CA ILE A 66 0.90 -5.08 -4.12
C ILE A 66 -0.08 -6.25 -4.03
N GLN A 67 -0.49 -6.80 -5.17
CA GLN A 67 -1.45 -7.91 -5.21
C GLN A 67 -0.82 -9.19 -4.67
N CYS A 68 -1.52 -9.87 -3.77
CA CYS A 68 -1.05 -11.07 -3.10
C CYS A 68 -2.02 -12.24 -3.36
N LYS A 69 -1.45 -13.42 -3.61
CA LYS A 69 -2.22 -14.65 -3.89
C LYS A 69 -3.12 -15.06 -2.73
N ASN A 70 -2.61 -14.96 -1.50
CA ASN A 70 -3.31 -15.37 -0.28
C ASN A 70 -2.82 -14.56 0.93
N TYR A 71 -3.45 -14.76 2.09
CA TYR A 71 -3.10 -14.07 3.33
C TYR A 71 -1.65 -14.33 3.76
N ASN A 72 -1.20 -15.60 3.69
CA ASN A 72 0.17 -15.96 4.08
C ASN A 72 1.21 -15.26 3.21
N HIS A 73 0.98 -15.12 1.91
CA HIS A 73 1.86 -14.39 1.01
C HIS A 73 1.92 -12.90 1.38
N ALA A 74 0.78 -12.26 1.66
CA ALA A 74 0.74 -10.86 2.10
C ALA A 74 1.47 -10.67 3.45
N GLU A 75 1.23 -11.56 4.41
CA GLU A 75 1.83 -11.46 5.74
C GLU A 75 3.32 -11.76 5.74
N THR A 76 3.78 -12.74 4.95
CA THR A 76 5.23 -12.99 4.76
C THR A 76 5.90 -11.78 4.12
N LEU A 77 5.29 -11.20 3.08
CA LEU A 77 5.82 -10.00 2.43
C LEU A 77 5.91 -8.84 3.43
N ARG A 78 4.83 -8.58 4.17
CA ARG A 78 4.78 -7.56 5.22
C ARG A 78 5.88 -7.77 6.26
N LYS A 79 6.02 -8.97 6.82
CA LYS A 79 7.05 -9.28 7.82
C LYS A 79 8.47 -9.03 7.29
N LYS A 80 8.74 -9.37 6.03
CA LYS A 80 10.03 -9.09 5.39
C LYS A 80 10.31 -7.59 5.28
N ILE A 81 9.36 -6.81 4.78
CA ILE A 81 9.47 -5.35 4.69
C ILE A 81 9.69 -4.73 6.07
N LEU A 82 8.99 -5.22 7.09
CA LEU A 82 9.11 -4.69 8.45
C LEU A 82 10.45 -5.07 9.11
N LYS A 83 11.01 -6.24 8.78
CA LYS A 83 12.32 -6.69 9.22
C LYS A 83 13.44 -5.88 8.55
N ASP A 84 13.31 -5.61 7.25
CA ASP A 84 14.26 -4.87 6.42
C ASP A 84 13.84 -3.40 6.24
N TRP A 85 13.33 -2.80 7.32
CA TRP A 85 12.67 -1.49 7.24
C TRP A 85 13.60 -0.37 6.81
N ASP A 86 14.85 -0.38 7.26
CA ASP A 86 15.77 0.72 6.99
C ASP A 86 16.11 0.76 5.49
N LYS A 87 16.42 -0.38 4.87
CA LYS A 87 16.59 -0.48 3.41
C LYS A 87 15.32 -0.14 2.64
N PHE A 88 14.15 -0.57 3.16
CA PHE A 88 12.88 -0.19 2.57
C PHE A 88 12.72 1.33 2.51
N ILE A 89 13.03 2.02 3.60
CA ILE A 89 12.96 3.49 3.67
C ILE A 89 14.06 4.16 2.85
N GLU A 90 15.26 3.59 2.74
CA GLU A 90 16.33 4.08 1.85
C GLU A 90 15.92 4.03 0.36
N SER A 91 14.99 3.15 -0.01
CA SER A 91 14.46 3.12 -1.38
C SER A 91 13.56 4.34 -1.71
N TYR A 92 13.11 5.09 -0.70
CA TYR A 92 12.38 6.34 -0.85
C TYR A 92 13.34 7.52 -1.06
N ASN A 93 12.91 8.48 -1.87
CA ASN A 93 13.61 9.74 -2.08
C ASN A 93 12.94 10.88 -1.31
N GLY A 94 13.61 12.04 -1.31
CA GLY A 94 13.08 13.32 -0.85
C GLY A 94 13.58 13.69 0.55
N SER A 95 13.99 14.95 0.72
CA SER A 95 14.36 15.54 2.01
C SER A 95 13.15 16.02 2.83
N GLY A 96 12.00 16.23 2.16
CA GLY A 96 10.71 16.56 2.79
C GLY A 96 9.81 15.33 2.89
N ALA A 97 8.61 15.39 2.31
CA ALA A 97 7.75 14.22 2.19
C ALA A 97 8.46 13.12 1.38
N LYS A 98 8.72 11.97 2.02
CA LYS A 98 9.36 10.84 1.35
C LYS A 98 8.47 10.32 0.25
N PHE A 99 9.04 9.92 -0.88
CA PHE A 99 8.28 9.28 -1.97
C PHE A 99 9.07 8.15 -2.65
N ILE A 100 8.36 7.16 -3.16
CA ILE A 100 8.94 6.06 -3.96
C ILE A 100 8.26 5.96 -5.32
N THR A 101 9.02 5.63 -6.36
CA THR A 101 8.45 5.35 -7.69
C THR A 101 8.09 3.89 -7.82
N LYS A 102 7.17 3.55 -8.75
CA LYS A 102 6.84 2.15 -9.05
C LYS A 102 8.09 1.33 -9.42
N LYS A 103 9.03 1.94 -10.17
CA LYS A 103 10.29 1.29 -10.57
C LYS A 103 11.17 0.96 -9.35
N LYS A 104 11.35 1.90 -8.42
CA LYS A 104 12.13 1.68 -7.20
C LYS A 104 11.48 0.67 -6.26
N LEU A 105 10.16 0.75 -6.08
CA LEU A 105 9.42 -0.22 -5.28
C LEU A 105 9.55 -1.63 -5.86
N LYS A 106 9.39 -1.78 -7.18
CA LYS A 106 9.58 -3.07 -7.85
C LYS A 106 11.01 -3.59 -7.65
N PHE A 107 12.02 -2.75 -7.86
CA PHE A 107 13.41 -3.14 -7.65
C PHE A 107 13.65 -3.63 -6.21
N TYR A 108 13.19 -2.89 -5.21
CA TYR A 108 13.28 -3.31 -3.80
C TYR A 108 12.61 -4.67 -3.56
N LEU A 109 11.38 -4.87 -4.07
CA LEU A 109 10.64 -6.12 -3.88
C LEU A 109 11.31 -7.33 -4.56
N ASP A 110 11.90 -7.12 -5.73
CA ASP A 110 12.60 -8.18 -6.47
C ASP A 110 13.87 -8.66 -5.72
N ASN A 111 14.53 -7.77 -4.96
CA ASN A 111 15.74 -8.08 -4.18
C ASN A 111 15.46 -8.40 -2.70
N LEU A 112 14.19 -8.60 -2.30
CA LEU A 112 13.81 -8.84 -0.90
C LEU A 112 14.14 -10.27 -0.40
N TYR A 113 14.61 -11.12 -1.31
CA TYR A 113 14.87 -12.55 -1.07
C TYR A 113 16.35 -12.92 -1.23
N ASP A 114 17.19 -11.97 -1.62
CA ASP A 114 18.64 -12.10 -1.70
C ASP A 114 19.30 -11.73 -0.37
#